data_AF-A0A8J3LBZ0-F1
#
_entry.id   AF-A0A8J3LBZ0-F1
#
_cell.length_a   1.000
_cell.length_b   1.000
_cell.length_c   1.000
_cell.angle_alpha   90.00
_cell.angle_beta   90.00
_cell.angle_gamma   90.00
#
_symmetry.space_group_name_H-M   'P 1'
#
loop_
_entity.id
_entity.type
_entity.pdbx_description
1 polymer ?
#
loop_
_entity_poly.entity_id
_entity_poly.type
_entity_poly.pdbx_seq_one_letter_code
_entity_poly.pdbx_strand_id
1 'polypeptide(L)' 'MYVTADHALCLIDQALSTGRDAGSLRAAIREAFASNAPVEHIATRARTSIHDVITVVNEMYAGRADH' A
#
# COMPACT_ATOMS: atom_id res chain seq x y z
N MET A 1 -12.60 -10.39 9.42
CA MET A 1 -13.13 -9.02 9.43
C MET A 1 -12.57 -8.35 8.19
N TYR A 2 -13.40 -7.93 7.23
CA TYR A 2 -12.92 -7.28 6.02
C TYR A 2 -12.39 -5.89 6.40
N VAL A 3 -11.11 -5.65 6.14
CA VAL A 3 -10.54 -4.30 6.26
C VAL A 3 -11.25 -3.44 5.22
N THR A 4 -11.90 -2.37 5.66
CA THR A 4 -12.52 -1.41 4.75
C THR A 4 -11.40 -0.57 4.10
N ALA A 5 -11.61 -0.14 2.85
CA ALA A 5 -10.64 0.69 2.14
C ALA A 5 -10.18 1.91 2.97
N ASP A 6 -11.07 2.49 3.77
CA ASP A 6 -10.78 3.61 4.68
C ASP A 6 -9.73 3.24 5.75
N HIS A 7 -9.87 2.08 6.39
CA HIS A 7 -8.92 1.61 7.40
C HIS A 7 -7.55 1.34 6.76
N ALA A 8 -7.50 0.73 5.58
CA ALA A 8 -6.24 0.49 4.90
C ALA A 8 -5.52 1.78 4.49
N LEU A 9 -6.26 2.85 4.16
CA LEU A 9 -5.68 4.18 3.95
C LEU A 9 -5.13 4.77 5.25
N CYS A 10 -5.79 4.56 6.40
CA CYS A 10 -5.26 5.00 7.70
C CYS A 10 -3.92 4.32 8.06
N LEU A 11 -3.70 3.07 7.64
CA LEU A 11 -2.42 2.38 7.86
C LEU A 11 -1.26 3.08 7.13
N ILE A 12 -1.54 3.71 5.97
CA ILE A 12 -0.56 4.49 5.23
C ILE A 12 -0.18 5.75 6.03
N ASP A 13 -1.17 6.48 6.56
CA ASP A 13 -0.92 7.65 7.40
C ASP A 13 -0.13 7.30 8.65
N GLN A 14 -0.46 6.17 9.29
CA GLN A 14 0.28 5.66 10.44
C GLN A 14 1.74 5.37 10.08
N ALA A 15 1.99 4.62 9.00
CA ALA A 15 3.35 4.30 8.54
C ALA A 15 4.19 5.55 8.23
N LEU A 16 3.56 6.62 7.72
CA LEU A 16 4.22 7.91 7.50
C LEU A 16 4.55 8.63 8.81
N SER A 17 3.73 8.45 9.85
CA SER A 17 3.86 9.13 11.15
C SER A 17 4.87 8.48 12.11
N THR A 18 5.01 7.14 12.09
CA THR A 18 5.87 6.38 13.02
C THR A 18 7.37 6.41 12.68
N GLY A 19 7.77 7.16 11.66
CA GLY A 19 9.13 7.15 11.14
C GLY A 19 9.26 6.15 10.00
N ARG A 20 9.91 6.58 8.91
CA ARG A 20 9.93 5.96 7.57
C ARG A 20 10.54 4.55 7.53
N ASP A 21 9.87 3.57 8.09
CA ASP A 21 10.14 2.18 7.72
C ASP A 21 9.52 1.91 6.35
N ALA A 22 10.38 1.82 5.33
CA ALA A 22 9.95 1.60 3.95
C ALA A 22 9.18 0.27 3.81
N GLY A 23 9.47 -0.71 4.66
CA GLY A 23 8.74 -1.99 4.70
C GLY A 23 7.28 -1.82 5.13
N SER A 24 7.05 -1.05 6.20
CA SER A 24 5.73 -0.76 6.76
C SER A 24 4.85 0.03 5.78
N LEU A 25 5.42 1.02 5.10
CA LEU A 25 4.71 1.76 4.05
C LEU A 25 4.33 0.85 2.87
N ARG A 26 5.26 0.01 2.40
CA ARG A 26 4.98 -0.96 1.33
C ARG A 26 3.93 -2.00 1.75
N ALA A 27 3.90 -2.42 3.01
CA ALA A 27 2.86 -3.30 3.53
C ALA A 27 1.48 -2.62 3.53
N ALA A 28 1.40 -1.38 4.01
CA ALA A 28 0.16 -0.61 4.02
C ALA A 28 -0.39 -0.34 2.61
N ILE A 29 0.49 -0.03 1.64
CA ILE A 29 0.11 0.14 0.22
C ILE A 29 -0.50 -1.15 -0.35
N ARG A 30 0.11 -2.31 -0.06
CA ARG A 30 -0.40 -3.62 -0.51
C ARG A 30 -1.75 -3.95 0.11
N GLU A 31 -1.92 -3.68 1.41
CA GLU A 31 -3.18 -3.89 2.11
C GLU A 31 -4.31 -2.99 1.56
N ALA A 32 -4.01 -1.73 1.26
CA ALA A 32 -4.96 -0.81 0.66
C ALA A 32 -5.39 -1.25 -0.74
N PHE A 33 -4.44 -1.72 -1.55
CA PHE A 33 -4.76 -2.29 -2.87
C PHE A 33 -5.62 -3.55 -2.76
N ALA A 34 -5.27 -4.48 -1.85
CA ALA A 34 -6.04 -5.70 -1.60
C ALA A 34 -7.46 -5.43 -1.07
N SER A 35 -7.65 -4.29 -0.39
CA SER A 35 -8.95 -3.81 0.11
C SER A 35 -9.77 -3.06 -0.95
N ASN A 36 -9.38 -3.11 -2.23
CA ASN A 36 -10.00 -2.40 -3.36
C ASN A 36 -10.00 -0.87 -3.20
N ALA A 37 -9.02 -0.29 -2.49
CA ALA A 37 -8.88 1.17 -2.46
C ALA A 37 -8.40 1.69 -3.83
N PRO A 38 -8.94 2.83 -4.33
CA PRO A 38 -8.50 3.42 -5.59
C PRO A 38 -7.01 3.77 -5.55
N VAL A 39 -6.25 3.40 -6.58
CA VAL A 39 -4.80 3.63 -6.66
C VAL A 39 -4.45 5.11 -6.53
N GLU A 40 -5.29 6.01 -7.03
CA GLU A 40 -5.14 7.46 -6.90
C GLU A 40 -5.20 7.91 -5.43
N HIS A 41 -6.10 7.32 -4.64
CA HIS A 41 -6.24 7.62 -3.21
C HIS A 41 -5.04 7.08 -2.42
N ILE A 42 -4.58 5.88 -2.75
CA ILE A 42 -3.39 5.26 -2.16
C ILE A 42 -2.16 6.14 -2.43
N ALA A 43 -1.94 6.53 -3.70
CA ALA A 43 -0.81 7.37 -4.11
C ALA A 43 -0.83 8.73 -3.40
N THR A 44 -2.00 9.36 -3.33
CA THR A 44 -2.20 10.65 -2.65
C THR A 44 -1.85 10.54 -1.16
N ARG A 45 -2.37 9.53 -0.46
CA ARG A 45 -2.11 9.32 0.98
C ARG A 45 -0.66 8.92 1.25
N ALA A 46 -0.08 8.05 0.44
CA ALA A 46 1.31 7.60 0.56
C ALA A 46 2.32 8.68 0.13
N ARG A 47 1.86 9.80 -0.43
CA ARG A 47 2.69 10.90 -0.96
C ARG A 47 3.71 10.40 -1.99
N THR A 48 3.29 9.45 -2.83
CA THR A 48 4.10 8.87 -3.91
C THR A 48 3.35 8.89 -5.24
N SER A 49 4.01 8.45 -6.31
CA SER A 49 3.40 8.36 -7.64
C SER A 49 2.56 7.08 -7.79
N ILE A 50 1.55 7.12 -8.66
CA ILE A 50 0.77 5.94 -9.05
C ILE A 50 1.68 4.81 -9.58
N HIS A 51 2.71 5.16 -10.34
CA HIS A 51 3.70 4.20 -10.84
C HIS A 51 4.41 3.45 -9.71
N ASP A 52 4.76 4.16 -8.63
CA ASP A 52 5.43 3.58 -7.47
C ASP A 52 4.49 2.63 -6.70
N VAL A 53 3.21 3.00 -6.56
CA VAL A 53 2.17 2.11 -6.00
C VAL A 53 2.05 0.83 -6.82
N ILE A 54 1.98 0.93 -8.14
CA ILE A 54 1.89 -0.24 -9.04
C ILE A 54 3.16 -1.09 -8.94
N THR A 55 4.33 -0.48 -8.82
CA THR A 55 5.60 -1.19 -8.64
C THR A 55 5.56 -2.03 -7.35
N VAL A 56 5.18 -1.43 -6.22
CA VAL A 56 5.08 -2.11 -4.91
C VAL A 56 4.09 -3.28 -4.94
N VAL A 57 2.96 -3.09 -5.65
CA VAL A 57 1.96 -4.16 -5.82
C VAL A 57 2.51 -5.26 -6.73
N ASN A 58 3.17 -4.94 -7.84
CA ASN A 58 3.73 -5.92 -8.77
C ASN A 58 4.86 -6.74 -8.15
N GLU A 59 5.70 -6.15 -7.30
CA GLU A 59 6.71 -6.90 -6.53
C GLU A 59 6.09 -8.01 -5.68
N MET A 60 4.87 -7.81 -5.15
CA MET A 60 4.13 -8.84 -4.40
C MET A 60 3.74 -10.03 -5.28
N TYR A 61 3.36 -9.78 -6.53
CA TYR A 61 2.96 -10.82 -7.47
C TYR A 61 4.16 -11.51 -8.10
N ALA A 62 5.24 -10.77 -8.39
CA ALA A 62 6.46 -11.31 -8.99
C ALA A 62 7.18 -12.30 -8.05
N GLY A 63 7.19 -12.03 -6.73
CA GLY A 63 7.77 -12.94 -5.73
C GLY A 63 6.96 -14.24 -5.50
N ARG A 64 5.79 -14.40 -6.14
CA ARG A 64 4.90 -15.55 -5.97
C ARG A 64 4.96 -16.55 -7.12
N ALA A 65 5.68 -16.23 -8.21
CA ALA A 65 5.77 -17.05 -9.41
C ALA A 65 6.94 -18.06 -9.42
N ASP A 66 7.75 -18.09 -8.35
CA ASP A 66 8.95 -18.93 -8.23
C ASP A 66 8.82 -20.06 -7.18
N HIS A 67 7.60 -20.51 -6.86
CA HIS A 67 7.35 -21.63 -5.93
C HIS A 67 6.41 -22.67 -6.54
#